data_AF-A0A4U5UNR1-F1
#
_entry.id   AF-A0A4U5UNR1-F1
#
_cell.length_a   1.000
_cell.length_b   1.000
_cell.length_c   1.000
_cell.angle_alpha   90.00
_cell.angle_beta   90.00
_cell.angle_gamma   90.00
#
_symmetry.space_group_name_H-M   'P 1'
#
loop_
_entity.id
_entity.type
_entity.pdbx_description
1 polymer ?
#
loop_
_entity_poly.entity_id
_entity_poly.type
_entity_poly.pdbx_seq_one_letter_code
_entity_poly.pdbx_strand_id
1 'polypeptide(L)'
;MAATTMKGPVKSLQNLQDASDDLMMLDDDSLLIPYQIGDVFVSHTQEETQEMLEAAKEALEQEVKGLEERVSAIQQLLGDLKVQLYAKFGNNINLEADES
;
A
#
# COMPACT_ATOMS: atom_id res chain seq x y z
N MET A 1 7.08 -8.13 10.28
CA MET A 1 5.95 -8.46 9.35
C MET A 1 5.31 -7.25 8.70
N ALA A 2 4.85 -6.22 9.45
CA ALA A 2 4.19 -5.04 8.87
C ALA A 2 4.99 -4.34 7.75
N ALA A 3 6.28 -4.08 7.99
CA ALA A 3 7.17 -3.47 6.98
C ALA A 3 7.44 -4.36 5.76
N THR A 4 7.16 -5.67 5.82
CA THR A 4 7.28 -6.58 4.66
C THR A 4 5.99 -6.57 3.83
N THR A 5 4.84 -6.52 4.50
CA THR A 5 3.52 -6.47 3.84
C THR A 5 3.32 -5.16 3.07
N MET A 6 3.84 -4.03 3.55
CA MET A 6 3.70 -2.73 2.88
C MET A 6 4.65 -2.51 1.70
N LYS A 7 5.75 -3.28 1.57
CA LYS A 7 6.73 -3.10 0.49
C LYS A 7 6.15 -3.32 -0.91
N GLY A 8 5.23 -4.28 -1.05
CA GLY A 8 4.58 -4.57 -2.33
C GLY A 8 3.71 -3.41 -2.81
N PRO A 9 2.69 -3.00 -2.03
CA PRO A 9 1.82 -1.87 -2.35
C PRO A 9 2.58 -0.56 -2.63
N VAL A 10 3.58 -0.22 -1.80
CA VAL A 10 4.38 1.01 -1.99
C VAL A 10 5.16 0.97 -3.31
N LYS A 11 5.73 -0.19 -3.67
CA LYS A 11 6.40 -0.34 -4.97
C LYS A 11 5.42 -0.23 -6.13
N SER A 12 4.23 -0.80 -6.00
CA SER A 12 3.19 -0.69 -7.03
C SER A 12 2.70 0.76 -7.21
N LEU A 13 2.56 1.54 -6.14
CA LEU A 13 2.26 2.98 -6.23
C LEU A 13 3.33 3.73 -7.02
N GLN A 14 4.61 3.46 -6.72
CA GLN A 14 5.71 4.06 -7.45
C GLN A 14 5.66 3.70 -8.94
N ASN A 15 5.44 2.42 -9.27
CA ASN A 15 5.32 1.99 -10.66
C ASN A 15 4.15 2.66 -11.39
N LEU A 16 3.01 2.90 -10.72
CA LEU A 16 1.87 3.60 -11.30
C LEU A 16 2.19 5.08 -11.55
N GLN A 17 2.91 5.72 -10.63
CA GLN A 17 3.39 7.09 -10.81
C GLN A 17 4.37 7.19 -11.98
N ASP A 18 5.36 6.30 -12.04
CA ASP A 18 6.35 6.25 -13.12
C ASP A 18 5.64 6.05 -14.48
N ALA A 19 4.64 5.15 -14.54
CA ALA A 19 3.86 4.92 -15.76
C ALA A 19 3.01 6.15 -16.18
N SER A 20 2.46 6.88 -15.20
CA SER A 20 1.71 8.11 -15.45
C SER A 20 2.63 9.20 -16.00
N ASP A 21 3.82 9.37 -15.42
CA ASP A 21 4.82 10.35 -15.86
C ASP A 21 5.34 10.03 -17.27
N ASP A 22 5.66 8.75 -17.55
CA ASP A 22 6.06 8.28 -18.87
C ASP A 22 4.98 8.53 -19.91
N LEU A 23 3.71 8.32 -19.54
CA LEU A 23 2.57 8.55 -20.42
C LEU A 23 2.38 10.05 -20.73
N MET A 24 2.68 10.96 -19.80
CA MET A 24 2.64 12.41 -20.06
C MET A 24 3.74 12.88 -21.01
N MET A 25 4.82 12.11 -21.17
CA MET A 25 5.91 12.42 -22.08
C MET A 25 5.64 12.02 -23.54
N LEU A 26 4.51 11.38 -23.83
CA LEU A 26 4.12 11.06 -25.19
C LEU A 26 3.59 12.32 -25.89
N ASP A 27 4.21 12.68 -27.02
CA ASP A 27 3.85 13.85 -27.84
C ASP A 27 2.70 13.56 -28.84
N ASP A 28 2.27 12.30 -28.99
CA ASP A 28 1.25 11.88 -29.97
C ASP A 28 -0.01 11.35 -29.29
N ASP A 29 -0.91 12.27 -28.97
CA ASP A 29 -2.21 12.02 -28.34
C ASP A 29 -3.16 11.13 -29.20
N SER A 30 -2.81 10.85 -30.47
CA SER A 30 -3.60 10.01 -31.36
C SER A 30 -3.31 8.52 -31.21
N LEU A 31 -2.22 8.16 -30.52
CA LEU A 31 -1.88 6.78 -30.25
C LEU A 31 -2.76 6.21 -29.14
N LEU A 32 -3.32 5.03 -29.39
CA LEU A 32 -4.01 4.28 -28.35
C LEU A 32 -2.99 3.56 -27.47
N ILE A 33 -3.18 3.69 -26.16
CA ILE A 33 -2.31 3.15 -25.12
C ILE A 33 -2.88 1.81 -24.66
N PRO A 34 -2.12 0.71 -24.75
CA PRO A 34 -2.55 -0.59 -24.24
C PRO A 34 -2.45 -0.61 -22.71
N TYR A 35 -3.60 -0.64 -22.03
CA TYR A 35 -3.71 -0.77 -20.58
C TYR A 35 -3.99 -2.23 -20.18
N GLN A 36 -3.27 -2.75 -19.19
CA GLN A 36 -3.40 -4.14 -18.75
C GLN A 36 -4.53 -4.29 -17.71
N ILE A 37 -5.47 -5.21 -17.97
CA ILE A 37 -6.52 -5.60 -17.03
C ILE A 37 -6.47 -7.12 -16.86
N GLY A 38 -5.96 -7.57 -15.71
CA GLY A 38 -5.69 -8.99 -15.49
C GLY A 38 -4.68 -9.52 -16.53
N ASP A 39 -5.12 -10.46 -17.36
CA ASP A 39 -4.28 -11.13 -18.37
C ASP A 39 -4.47 -10.57 -19.80
N VAL A 40 -5.28 -9.51 -19.97
CA VAL A 40 -5.55 -8.90 -21.28
C VAL A 40 -5.13 -7.45 -21.33
N PHE A 41 -4.91 -6.94 -22.55
CA PHE A 41 -4.67 -5.52 -22.81
C PHE A 41 -5.84 -4.91 -23.57
N VAL A 42 -6.27 -3.74 -23.14
CA VAL A 42 -7.33 -2.95 -23.77
C VAL A 42 -6.75 -1.58 -24.15
N SER A 43 -6.97 -1.18 -25.39
CA SER A 43 -6.44 0.07 -25.93
C SER A 43 -7.36 1.24 -25.63
N HIS A 44 -6.81 2.29 -25.02
CA HIS A 44 -7.51 3.50 -24.59
C HIS A 44 -6.82 4.75 -25.12
N THR A 45 -7.48 5.90 -25.06
CA THR A 45 -6.78 7.17 -25.30
C THR A 45 -5.80 7.44 -24.15
N GLN A 46 -4.86 8.36 -24.37
CA GLN A 46 -3.94 8.82 -23.34
C GLN A 46 -4.68 9.40 -22.13
N GLU A 47 -5.73 10.20 -22.37
CA GLU A 47 -6.57 10.79 -21.32
C GLU A 47 -7.27 9.71 -20.49
N GLU A 48 -7.96 8.76 -21.13
CA GLU A 48 -8.62 7.65 -20.44
C GLU A 48 -7.61 6.83 -19.62
N THR A 49 -6.43 6.57 -20.20
CA THR A 49 -5.39 5.79 -19.52
C THR A 49 -4.85 6.53 -18.29
N GLN A 50 -4.69 7.86 -18.36
CA GLN A 50 -4.30 8.66 -17.21
C GLN A 50 -5.35 8.61 -16.08
N GLU A 51 -6.63 8.73 -16.41
CA GLU A 51 -7.71 8.61 -15.41
C GLU A 51 -7.70 7.23 -14.74
N MET A 52 -7.45 6.17 -15.52
CA MET A 52 -7.36 4.80 -14.99
C MET A 52 -6.14 4.61 -14.08
N LEU A 53 -4.98 5.18 -14.43
CA LEU A 53 -3.78 5.16 -13.59
C LEU A 53 -4.00 5.92 -12.28
N GLU A 54 -4.63 7.08 -12.33
CA GLU A 54 -4.94 7.88 -11.14
C GLU A 54 -5.91 7.15 -10.21
N ALA A 55 -6.99 6.58 -10.76
CA ALA A 55 -7.95 5.80 -9.98
C ALA A 55 -7.30 4.57 -9.31
N ALA A 56 -6.39 3.89 -10.03
CA ALA A 56 -5.64 2.76 -9.47
C ALA A 56 -4.69 3.21 -8.35
N LYS A 57 -4.05 4.38 -8.49
CA LYS A 57 -3.18 4.96 -7.48
C LYS A 57 -3.96 5.33 -6.23
N GLU A 58 -5.07 6.06 -6.35
CA GLU A 58 -5.93 6.45 -5.23
C GLU A 58 -6.46 5.22 -4.46
N ALA A 59 -6.90 4.18 -5.17
CA ALA A 59 -7.38 2.95 -4.55
C ALA A 59 -6.28 2.25 -3.73
N LEU A 60 -5.06 2.21 -4.27
CA LEU A 60 -3.92 1.59 -3.60
C LEU A 60 -3.40 2.42 -2.43
N GLU A 61 -3.43 3.75 -2.51
CA GLU A 61 -3.12 4.65 -1.39
C GLU A 61 -4.09 4.44 -0.21
N GLN A 62 -5.39 4.29 -0.50
CA GLN A 62 -6.39 3.99 0.52
C GLN A 62 -6.14 2.62 1.17
N GLU A 63 -5.76 1.61 0.39
CA GLU A 63 -5.40 0.29 0.91
C GLU A 63 -4.19 0.38 1.85
N VAL A 64 -3.12 1.08 1.42
CA VAL A 64 -1.91 1.28 2.23
C VAL A 64 -2.26 1.96 3.55
N LYS A 65 -3.03 3.04 3.50
CA LYS A 65 -3.48 3.76 4.70
C LYS A 65 -4.28 2.85 5.64
N GLY A 66 -5.20 2.05 5.10
CA GLY A 66 -5.98 1.10 5.90
C GLY A 66 -5.11 0.02 6.56
N LEU A 67 -4.05 -0.43 5.89
CA LEU A 67 -3.08 -1.37 6.47
C LEU A 67 -2.26 -0.72 7.60
N GLU A 68 -1.83 0.52 7.43
CA GLU A 68 -1.10 1.28 8.47
C GLU A 68 -1.95 1.48 9.73
N GLU A 69 -3.22 1.87 9.56
CA GLU A 69 -4.17 2.03 10.66
C GLU A 69 -4.36 0.71 11.43
N ARG A 70 -4.47 -0.42 10.72
CA ARG A 70 -4.58 -1.74 11.34
C ARG A 70 -3.32 -2.14 12.11
N VAL A 71 -2.14 -1.86 11.56
CA VAL A 71 -0.86 -2.14 12.24
C VAL A 71 -0.78 -1.33 13.53
N SER A 72 -1.10 -0.04 13.46
CA SER A 72 -1.10 0.85 14.62
C SER A 72 -2.07 0.37 15.71
N ALA A 73 -3.30 0.00 15.32
CA ALA A 73 -4.30 -0.52 16.26
C ALA A 73 -3.85 -1.82 16.97
N ILE A 74 -3.20 -2.73 16.23
CA ILE A 74 -2.66 -3.98 16.80
C ILE A 74 -1.51 -3.67 17.77
N GLN A 75 -0.62 -2.75 17.43
CA GLN A 75 0.49 -2.36 18.30
C GLN A 75 -0.01 -1.71 19.59
N GLN A 76 -1.03 -0.85 19.51
CA GLN A 76 -1.66 -0.26 20.68
C GLN A 76 -2.29 -1.33 21.57
N LEU A 77 -3.08 -2.24 20.99
CA LEU A 77 -3.72 -3.33 21.74
C LEU A 77 -2.67 -4.23 22.43
N LEU A 78 -1.56 -4.52 21.74
CA LEU A 78 -0.46 -5.29 22.32
C LEU A 78 0.18 -4.57 23.50
N GLY A 79 0.41 -3.25 23.38
CA GLY A 79 0.93 -2.42 24.47
C GLY A 79 0.02 -2.43 25.68
N ASP A 80 -1.28 -2.22 25.48
CA ASP A 80 -2.29 -2.24 26.55
C ASP A 80 -2.34 -3.61 27.24
N LEU A 81 -2.24 -4.69 26.47
CA LEU A 81 -2.23 -6.05 26.99
C LEU A 81 -0.96 -6.34 27.80
N LYS A 82 0.22 -5.90 27.33
CA LYS A 82 1.48 -6.01 28.09
C LYS A 82 1.34 -5.34 29.45
N VAL A 83 0.80 -4.12 29.50
CA VAL A 83 0.58 -3.38 30.76
C VAL A 83 -0.34 -4.16 31.71
N GLN A 84 -1.46 -4.69 31.21
CA GLN A 84 -2.39 -5.48 32.03
C GLN A 84 -1.75 -6.75 32.59
N LEU A 85 -0.93 -7.43 31.79
CA LEU A 85 -0.23 -8.65 32.22
C LEU A 85 0.83 -8.34 33.28
N TYR A 86 1.64 -7.30 33.11
CA TYR A 86 2.60 -6.89 34.14
C TYR A 86 1.91 -6.43 35.43
N ALA A 87 0.77 -5.73 35.34
CA ALA A 87 0.00 -5.36 36.53
C ALA A 87 -0.51 -6.58 37.31
N LYS A 88 -0.84 -7.68 36.62
CA LYS A 88 -1.37 -8.91 37.23
C LYS A 88 -0.30 -9.87 37.72
N PHE A 89 0.78 -10.03 36.96
CA PHE A 89 1.80 -11.06 37.20
C PHE A 89 3.13 -10.50 37.72
N GLY A 90 3.35 -9.18 37.63
CA GLY A 90 4.57 -8.52 38.09
C GLY A 90 5.82 -9.07 37.39
N ASN A 91 6.89 -9.24 38.17
CA ASN A 91 8.19 -9.71 37.68
C ASN A 91 8.25 -11.24 37.42
N ASN A 92 7.13 -11.95 37.50
CA ASN A 92 7.08 -13.40 37.24
C ASN A 92 7.05 -13.75 35.74
N ILE A 93 6.93 -12.75 34.86
CA ILE A 93 6.90 -12.90 33.40
C ILE A 93 7.87 -11.91 32.74
N ASN A 94 8.38 -12.24 31.55
CA ASN A 94 9.18 -11.34 30.71
C ASN A 94 8.58 -11.30 29.30
N LEU A 95 8.09 -10.13 28.88
CA LEU A 95 7.37 -9.93 27.62
C LEU A 95 8.16 -9.11 26.57
N GLU A 96 9.44 -8.81 26.83
CA GLU A 96 10.29 -7.98 25.96
C GLU A 96 11.07 -8.76 24.89
N ALA A 97 10.81 -10.06 24.74
CA ALA A 97 11.52 -10.90 23.76
C ALA A 97 11.12 -10.66 22.29
N ASP A 98 10.03 -9.92 22.03
CA ASP A 98 9.43 -9.73 20.71
C ASP A 98 9.75 -8.37 20.04
N GLU A 99 10.64 -7.53 20.60
CA GLU A 99 11.01 -6.23 20.00
C GLU A 99 12.15 -6.32 18.94
N SER A 100 12.44 -7.50 18.38
CA SER A 100 13.49 -7.71 17.36
C SER A 100 12.98 -7.87 15.93
#